data_AF-A0A426U4H3-F1
#
_entry.id   AF-A0A426U4H3-F1
#
_cell.length_a   1.000
_cell.length_b   1.000
_cell.length_c   1.000
_cell.angle_alpha   90.00
_cell.angle_beta   90.00
_cell.angle_gamma   90.00
#
_symmetry.space_group_name_H-M   'P 1'
#
loop_
_entity.id
_entity.type
_entity.pdbx_description
1 polymer ?
#
loop_
_entity_poly.entity_id
_entity_poly.type
_entity_poly.pdbx_seq_one_letter_code
_entity_poly.pdbx_strand_id
1 'polypeptide(L)' 'AAPVPPALVALARKVADDHRTRTGTDIDTPTLRSRLGVPLTLAEAIAAQLT' A
#
# COMPACT_ATOMS: atom_id res chain seq x y z
N ALA A 1 6.54 10.61 12.82
CA ALA A 1 5.79 10.03 11.70
C ALA A 1 4.37 10.54 11.78
N ALA A 2 3.80 11.08 10.70
CA ALA A 2 2.36 11.38 10.67
C ALA A 2 1.60 10.07 10.94
N PRO A 3 0.57 10.06 11.82
CA PRO A 3 -0.16 8.85 12.13
C PRO A 3 -0.89 8.38 10.86
N VAL A 4 -0.40 7.29 10.26
CA VAL A 4 -1.09 6.64 9.15
C VAL A 4 -2.35 5.99 9.71
N PRO A 5 -3.54 6.31 9.19
CA PRO A 5 -4.78 5.69 9.66
C PRO A 5 -4.72 4.16 9.53
N PRO A 6 -5.06 3.39 10.58
CA PRO A 6 -4.99 1.92 10.54
C PRO A 6 -5.91 1.30 9.49
N ALA A 7 -7.04 1.96 9.18
CA ALA A 7 -7.94 1.55 8.11
C ALA A 7 -7.27 1.59 6.72
N LEU A 8 -6.40 2.56 6.46
CA LEU A 8 -5.65 2.64 5.20
C LEU A 8 -4.58 1.55 5.13
N VAL A 9 -3.94 1.22 6.25
CA VAL A 9 -2.97 0.11 6.31
C VAL A 9 -3.66 -1.22 6.03
N ALA A 10 -4.85 -1.46 6.59
CA ALA A 10 -5.62 -2.66 6.32
C ALA A 10 -6.03 -2.77 4.84
N LEU A 11 -6.49 -1.66 4.24
CA LEU A 11 -6.81 -1.62 2.81
C LEU A 11 -5.56 -1.87 1.95
N ALA A 12 -4.42 -1.27 2.31
CA ALA A 12 -3.16 -1.44 1.60
C ALA A 12 -2.65 -2.89 1.64
N ARG A 13 -2.76 -3.55 2.80
CA ARG A 13 -2.45 -4.99 2.94
C ARG A 13 -3.29 -5.83 1.99
N LYS A 14 -4.60 -5.60 1.98
CA LYS A 14 -5.51 -6.29 1.06
C LYS A 14 -5.11 -6.08 -0.40
N VAL A 15 -4.80 -4.84 -0.79
CA VAL A 15 -4.38 -4.52 -2.15
C VAL A 15 -3.05 -5.20 -2.52
N ALA A 16 -2.12 -5.30 -1.58
CA ALA A 16 -0.85 -5.99 -1.76
C ALA A 16 -1.04 -7.50 -1.93
N ASP A 17 -1.87 -8.11 -1.09
CA ASP A 17 -2.20 -9.54 -1.19
C ASP A 17 -2.94 -9.84 -2.51
N ASP A 18 -3.96 -9.03 -2.87
CA ASP A 18 -4.70 -9.16 -4.13
C ASP A 18 -3.81 -8.95 -5.37
N HIS A 19 -2.72 -8.19 -5.24
CA HIS A 19 -1.71 -8.05 -6.29
C HIS A 19 -0.85 -9.30 -6.37
N ARG A 20 -0.27 -9.74 -5.24
CA ARG A 20 0.58 -10.93 -5.16
C ARG A 20 -0.14 -12.19 -5.64
N THR A 21 -1.41 -12.39 -5.29
CA THR A 21 -2.20 -13.54 -5.78
C THR A 21 -2.39 -13.52 -7.30
N ARG A 22 -2.40 -12.33 -7.92
CA ARG A 22 -2.70 -12.16 -9.35
C ARG A 22 -1.45 -12.16 -10.23
N THR A 23 -0.37 -11.54 -9.75
CA THR A 23 0.86 -11.35 -10.51
C THR A 23 2.00 -12.24 -10.03
N GLY A 24 1.91 -12.78 -8.82
CA GLY A 24 3.00 -13.51 -8.19
C GLY A 24 4.13 -12.62 -7.67
N THR A 25 4.00 -11.30 -7.76
CA THR A 25 5.02 -10.32 -7.34
C THR A 25 4.50 -9.44 -6.22
N ASP A 26 5.41 -8.83 -5.46
CA ASP A 26 5.02 -7.78 -4.51
C ASP A 26 4.54 -6.53 -5.25
N ILE A 27 3.67 -5.75 -4.60
CA ILE A 27 3.15 -4.51 -5.18
C ILE A 27 4.16 -3.36 -5.01
N ASP A 28 4.49 -2.69 -6.10
CA ASP A 28 5.35 -1.50 -6.04
C ASP A 28 4.59 -0.31 -5.42
N THR A 29 5.29 0.54 -4.67
CA THR A 29 4.75 1.80 -4.12
C THR A 29 3.98 2.67 -5.13
N PRO A 30 4.46 2.92 -6.36
CA PRO A 30 3.68 3.68 -7.35
C PRO A 30 2.37 2.99 -7.74
N THR A 31 2.35 1.66 -7.81
CA THR A 31 1.16 0.86 -8.11
C THR A 31 0.18 0.90 -6.93
N LEU A 32 0.69 0.76 -5.70
CA LEU A 32 -0.09 0.89 -4.47
C LEU A 32 -0.74 2.27 -4.36
N ARG A 33 0.02 3.33 -4.67
CA ARG A 33 -0.46 4.72 -4.73
C ARG A 33 -1.64 4.88 -5.67
N SER A 34 -1.51 4.41 -6.91
CA SER A 34 -2.57 4.51 -7.92
C SER A 34 -3.83 3.73 -7.52
N ARG A 35 -3.69 2.59 -6.83
CA ARG A 35 -4.84 1.80 -6.36
C ARG A 35 -5.56 2.41 -5.17
N LEU A 36 -4.82 3.06 -4.26
CA LEU A 36 -5.38 3.70 -3.07
C LEU A 36 -5.89 5.12 -3.32
N GLY A 37 -5.47 5.78 -4.42
CA GLY A 37 -5.84 7.17 -4.71
C GLY A 37 -5.24 8.18 -3.72
N VAL A 38 -4.07 7.86 -3.15
CA VAL A 38 -3.41 8.66 -2.10
C VAL A 38 -2.18 9.38 -2.63
N PRO A 39 -1.70 10.47 -1.99
CA PRO A 39 -0.44 11.11 -2.33
C PRO A 39 0.76 10.19 -2.10
N LEU A 40 1.87 10.44 -2.82
CA LEU A 40 3.07 9.60 -2.79
C LEU A 40 3.64 9.44 -1.38
N THR A 41 3.73 10.55 -0.64
CA THR A 41 4.23 10.57 0.75
C THR A 41 3.44 9.64 1.67
N LEU A 42 2.13 9.48 1.45
CA LEU A 42 1.28 8.60 2.24
C LEU A 42 1.46 7.14 1.79
N ALA A 43 1.58 6.89 0.49
CA ALA A 43 1.88 5.56 -0.04
C ALA A 43 3.23 5.03 0.45
N GLU A 44 4.26 5.88 0.49
CA GLU A 44 5.58 5.54 1.04
C GLU A 44 5.52 5.23 2.54
N ALA A 45 4.79 6.03 3.32
CA ALA A 45 4.59 5.76 4.74
C ALA A 45 3.85 4.44 5.01
N ILE A 46 2.90 4.08 4.15
CA ILE A 46 2.23 2.77 4.20
C ILE A 46 3.19 1.66 3.78
N ALA A 47 3.92 1.82 2.68
CA ALA A 47 4.85 0.81 2.18
C ALA A 47 5.94 0.49 3.21
N ALA A 48 6.44 1.49 3.93
CA ALA A 48 7.38 1.31 5.04
C ALA A 48 6.81 0.48 6.22
N GLN A 49 5.48 0.35 6.34
CA GLN A 49 4.79 -0.46 7.34
C GLN A 49 4.38 -1.86 6.83
N LEU A 50 4.59 -2.12 5.53
CA LEU A 50 4.29 -3.40 4.88
C LEU A 50 5.53 -4.29 4.73
N THR A 51 6.74 -3.74 4.95
CA THR A 51 7.97 -4.51 5.07
C THR A 51 8.04 -5.27 6.38
#